data_AF-A0A532BZ42-F1
#
_entry.id   AF-A0A532BZ42-F1
#
_cell.length_a   1.000
_cell.length_b   1.000
_cell.length_c   1.000
_cell.angle_alpha   90.00
_cell.angle_beta   90.00
_cell.angle_gamma   90.00
#
_symmetry.space_group_name_H-M   'P 1'
#
loop_
_entity.id
_entity.type
_entity.pdbx_description
1 polymer ?
#
loop_
_entity_poly.entity_id
_entity_poly.type
_entity_poly.pdbx_seq_one_letter_code
_entity_poly.pdbx_strand_id
1 'polypeptide(L)'
;MGHPARPPMSLLNMLRSLLLITILAVPLWGSNFTYVLASPVGAENEAEVDPHAVPLGHTLFNGKAVCFACHGVNGEPSKVTNPNVARLKPHPTDLRHPTDKSIRQLYLIIKYGIPGTAMVSVQDQTGLRDEDVPHLISYLLSLQGKHLVVDDILEQMYRRDTETDRAIVAMCEAEAIGDSDLPSISWTPG
;
A
#
# COMPACT_ATOMS: atom_id res chain seq x y z
N MET A 1 71.61 -5.30 -20.52
CA MET A 1 72.59 -6.00 -19.66
C MET A 1 71.88 -6.35 -18.36
N GLY A 2 71.58 -7.56 -17.94
CA GLY A 2 71.75 -8.93 -18.41
C GLY A 2 71.31 -9.79 -17.20
N HIS A 3 70.11 -10.37 -17.25
CA HIS A 3 69.60 -11.24 -16.18
C HIS A 3 70.38 -12.57 -16.19
N PRO A 4 70.89 -13.07 -15.05
CA PRO A 4 71.42 -14.42 -14.98
C PRO A 4 70.30 -15.45 -14.73
N ALA A 5 70.36 -16.51 -15.54
CA ALA A 5 69.43 -17.62 -15.64
C ALA A 5 69.62 -18.71 -14.57
N ARG A 6 68.58 -19.52 -14.38
CA ARG A 6 68.54 -20.76 -13.58
C ARG A 6 69.37 -21.90 -14.22
N PRO A 7 69.81 -22.89 -13.43
CA PRO A 7 69.63 -24.30 -13.84
C PRO A 7 69.31 -25.23 -12.63
N PRO A 8 69.18 -26.57 -12.79
CA PRO A 8 68.02 -27.26 -13.33
C PRO A 8 67.49 -28.39 -12.41
N MET A 9 66.33 -28.95 -12.77
CA MET A 9 65.65 -30.07 -12.11
C MET A 9 66.31 -31.42 -12.39
N SER A 10 66.26 -32.35 -11.43
CA SER A 10 66.48 -33.78 -11.69
C SER A 10 65.14 -34.47 -11.96
N LEU A 11 64.97 -34.84 -13.23
CA LEU A 11 64.10 -35.93 -13.68
C LEU A 11 64.52 -37.26 -13.03
N LEU A 12 63.64 -38.26 -13.16
CA LEU A 12 63.96 -39.69 -13.19
C LEU A 12 63.88 -40.47 -11.86
N ASN A 13 62.63 -40.79 -11.50
CA ASN A 13 62.13 -42.11 -11.10
C ASN A 13 60.61 -41.95 -10.91
N MET A 14 59.78 -41.76 -11.96
CA MET A 14 59.40 -42.69 -13.02
C MET A 14 59.16 -44.14 -12.56
N LEU A 15 57.87 -44.55 -12.65
CA LEU A 15 57.32 -45.90 -12.82
C LEU A 15 57.09 -46.81 -11.59
N ARG A 16 55.81 -46.91 -11.17
CA ARG A 16 54.94 -48.12 -11.16
C ARG A 16 53.88 -47.96 -10.06
N SER A 17 52.64 -47.63 -10.39
CA SER A 17 51.57 -48.56 -10.78
C SER A 17 50.63 -48.88 -9.62
N LEU A 18 49.36 -48.54 -9.86
CA LEU A 18 48.14 -49.29 -9.50
C LEU A 18 47.51 -49.12 -8.11
N LEU A 19 46.19 -48.85 -8.20
CA LEU A 19 45.09 -49.18 -7.28
C LEU A 19 45.04 -48.39 -5.95
N LEU A 20 44.14 -47.42 -5.84
CA LEU A 20 42.73 -47.57 -5.47
C LEU A 20 42.53 -47.95 -3.99
N ILE A 21 41.87 -47.00 -3.32
CA ILE A 21 40.72 -47.22 -2.43
C ILE A 21 41.02 -47.51 -0.94
N THR A 22 40.30 -46.70 -0.15
CA THR A 22 39.65 -47.00 1.14
C THR A 22 40.22 -46.49 2.47
N ILE A 23 39.36 -45.64 3.05
CA ILE A 23 39.01 -45.35 4.45
C ILE A 23 39.84 -44.31 5.19
N LEU A 24 39.28 -43.11 5.13
CA LEU A 24 39.38 -42.02 6.08
C LEU A 24 39.37 -42.52 7.53
N ALA A 25 40.51 -42.36 8.19
CA ALA A 25 40.57 -42.21 9.63
C ALA A 25 39.76 -40.96 10.00
N VAL A 26 38.74 -41.12 10.84
CA VAL A 26 38.06 -40.01 11.50
C VAL A 26 38.94 -39.55 12.66
N PRO A 27 39.54 -38.34 12.63
CA PRO A 27 40.15 -37.78 13.82
C PRO A 27 39.04 -37.12 14.64
N LEU A 28 38.78 -37.73 15.80
CA LEU A 28 38.17 -37.10 16.95
C LEU A 28 39.02 -35.89 17.36
N TRP A 29 38.75 -34.72 16.80
CA TRP A 29 39.24 -33.47 17.36
C TRP A 29 38.08 -32.50 17.55
N GLY A 30 37.85 -32.19 18.82
CA GLY A 30 36.87 -31.23 19.28
C GLY A 30 37.12 -29.88 18.65
N SER A 31 36.23 -29.52 17.74
CA SER A 31 35.95 -28.12 17.43
C SER A 31 34.65 -27.81 18.16
N ASN A 32 34.73 -26.97 19.18
CA ASN A 32 33.57 -26.25 19.70
C ASN A 32 33.06 -25.36 18.57
N PHE A 33 32.27 -25.95 17.67
CA PHE A 33 31.44 -25.20 16.75
C PHE A 33 30.27 -24.74 17.60
N THR A 34 30.42 -23.58 18.24
CA THR A 34 29.25 -22.79 18.61
C THR A 34 28.42 -22.69 17.34
N TYR A 35 27.26 -23.34 17.36
CA TYR A 35 26.20 -23.01 16.43
C TYR A 35 25.91 -21.53 16.66
N VAL A 36 26.58 -20.66 15.91
CA VAL A 36 25.99 -19.40 15.53
C VAL A 36 24.74 -19.86 14.79
N LEU A 37 23.61 -19.84 15.50
CA LEU A 37 22.32 -19.81 14.85
C LEU A 37 22.45 -18.62 13.92
N ALA A 38 22.69 -18.89 12.64
CA ALA A 38 22.38 -17.95 11.61
C ALA A 38 20.91 -17.66 11.87
N SER A 39 20.65 -16.50 12.48
CA SER A 39 19.33 -15.89 12.44
C SER A 39 18.85 -16.03 11.01
N PRO A 40 17.59 -16.40 10.76
CA PRO A 40 17.06 -16.32 9.43
C PRO A 40 17.19 -14.84 9.01
N VAL A 41 18.20 -14.55 8.19
CA VAL A 41 18.18 -13.41 7.29
C VAL A 41 17.10 -13.78 6.28
N GLY A 42 15.87 -13.43 6.64
CA GLY A 42 14.65 -13.84 5.97
C GLY A 42 13.38 -13.46 6.73
N ALA A 43 13.45 -12.42 7.57
CA ALA A 43 12.29 -11.69 8.06
C ALA A 43 12.40 -10.25 7.55
N GLU A 44 12.59 -10.10 6.25
CA GLU A 44 12.40 -8.84 5.57
C GLU A 44 10.91 -8.71 5.23
N ASN A 45 10.23 -7.90 6.04
CA ASN A 45 9.09 -7.03 5.71
C ASN A 45 7.75 -7.58 5.19
N GLU A 46 7.28 -8.77 5.60
CA GLU A 46 5.83 -9.01 5.56
C GLU A 46 5.17 -8.20 6.69
N ALA A 47 5.00 -6.91 6.44
CA ALA A 47 4.13 -6.08 7.25
C ALA A 47 2.73 -6.71 7.17
N GLU A 48 2.36 -7.43 8.21
CA GLU A 48 1.08 -8.11 8.30
C GLU A 48 -0.04 -7.05 8.19
N VAL A 49 -1.05 -7.31 7.36
CA VAL A 49 -2.23 -6.44 7.25
C VAL A 49 -2.86 -6.33 8.63
N ASP A 50 -2.89 -5.11 9.20
CA ASP A 50 -3.47 -4.88 10.53
C ASP A 50 -4.92 -5.42 10.58
N PRO A 51 -5.20 -6.44 11.40
CA PRO A 51 -6.53 -7.05 11.47
C PRO A 51 -7.59 -6.10 12.02
N HIS A 52 -7.19 -4.99 12.66
CA HIS A 52 -8.09 -3.98 13.20
C HIS A 52 -8.43 -2.86 12.22
N ALA A 53 -7.66 -2.69 11.14
CA ALA A 53 -7.83 -1.56 10.24
C ALA A 53 -9.19 -1.53 9.55
N VAL A 54 -9.61 -2.69 9.00
CA VAL A 54 -10.91 -2.83 8.34
C VAL A 54 -12.08 -2.71 9.34
N PRO A 55 -12.08 -3.40 10.50
CA PRO A 55 -13.10 -3.21 11.53
C PRO A 55 -13.25 -1.75 12.02
N LEU A 56 -12.13 -1.06 12.25
CA LEU A 56 -12.16 0.35 12.66
C LEU A 56 -12.72 1.24 11.54
N GLY A 57 -12.29 1.02 10.30
CA GLY A 57 -12.83 1.69 9.11
C GLY A 57 -14.34 1.50 8.96
N HIS A 58 -14.84 0.28 9.13
CA HIS A 58 -16.27 -0.01 9.11
C HIS A 58 -17.05 0.75 10.19
N THR A 59 -16.52 0.82 11.42
CA THR A 59 -17.12 1.60 12.51
C THR A 59 -17.13 3.09 12.21
N LEU A 60 -16.05 3.64 11.65
CA LEU A 60 -15.99 5.05 11.27
C LEU A 60 -17.00 5.35 10.15
N PHE A 61 -17.06 4.51 9.12
CA PHE A 61 -17.94 4.64 7.96
C PHE A 61 -19.43 4.67 8.36
N ASN A 62 -19.82 3.79 9.28
CA ASN A 62 -21.19 3.68 9.79
C ASN A 62 -21.49 4.58 11.00
N GLY A 63 -20.49 5.32 11.48
CA GLY A 63 -20.57 6.15 12.67
C GLY A 63 -20.11 7.56 12.38
N LYS A 64 -18.92 7.92 12.88
CA LYS A 64 -18.40 9.29 12.87
C LYS A 64 -18.38 9.94 11.48
N ALA A 65 -18.00 9.19 10.44
CA ALA A 65 -17.89 9.72 9.07
C ALA A 65 -19.24 9.79 8.34
N VAL A 66 -20.29 9.12 8.85
CA VAL A 66 -21.67 9.14 8.33
C VAL A 66 -21.77 8.76 6.84
N CYS A 67 -20.77 8.06 6.29
CA CYS A 67 -20.71 7.69 4.87
C CYS A 67 -21.91 6.81 4.47
N PHE A 68 -22.36 5.95 5.38
CA PHE A 68 -23.48 5.04 5.17
C PHE A 68 -24.80 5.75 4.81
N ALA A 69 -24.96 7.02 5.18
CA ALA A 69 -26.19 7.76 4.94
C ALA A 69 -26.48 7.95 3.44
N CYS A 70 -25.42 8.00 2.61
CA CYS A 70 -25.53 8.13 1.16
C CYS A 70 -25.04 6.88 0.43
N HIS A 71 -24.03 6.18 0.96
CA HIS A 71 -23.44 5.01 0.32
C HIS A 71 -24.00 3.67 0.82
N GLY A 72 -24.86 3.65 1.83
CA GLY A 72 -25.39 2.43 2.45
C GLY A 72 -24.38 1.72 3.35
N VAL A 73 -24.85 0.91 4.29
CA VAL A 73 -24.02 0.33 5.38
C VAL A 73 -22.81 -0.49 4.90
N ASN A 74 -22.94 -1.11 3.72
CA ASN A 74 -21.92 -1.93 3.08
C ASN A 74 -21.41 -1.32 1.75
N GLY A 75 -21.53 0.01 1.58
CA GLY A 75 -21.15 0.69 0.34
C GLY A 75 -22.08 0.42 -0.85
N GLU A 76 -23.26 -0.14 -0.60
CA GLU A 76 -24.31 -0.35 -1.60
C GLU A 76 -25.40 0.75 -1.50
N PRO A 77 -25.35 1.80 -2.34
CA PRO A 77 -26.27 2.93 -2.24
C PRO A 77 -27.71 2.55 -2.64
N SER A 78 -27.89 1.46 -3.39
CA SER A 78 -29.23 0.94 -3.74
C SER A 78 -30.03 0.46 -2.53
N LYS A 79 -29.37 0.22 -1.38
CA LYS A 79 -30.01 -0.16 -0.12
C LYS A 79 -30.37 1.04 0.76
N VAL A 80 -30.01 2.26 0.35
CA VAL A 80 -30.37 3.46 1.09
C VAL A 80 -31.83 3.79 0.84
N THR A 81 -32.62 3.85 1.91
CA THR A 81 -34.07 4.11 1.84
C THR A 81 -34.42 5.60 1.84
N ASN A 82 -33.44 6.48 2.04
CA ASN A 82 -33.65 7.92 2.01
C ASN A 82 -34.00 8.39 0.59
N PRO A 83 -35.22 8.89 0.32
CA PRO A 83 -35.65 9.26 -1.02
C PRO A 83 -34.87 10.46 -1.60
N ASN A 84 -34.21 11.26 -0.77
CA ASN A 84 -33.36 12.35 -1.24
C ASN A 84 -32.09 11.81 -1.91
N VAL A 85 -31.56 10.67 -1.46
CA VAL A 85 -30.35 10.06 -2.04
C VAL A 85 -30.61 9.58 -3.46
N ALA A 86 -31.78 8.96 -3.71
CA ALA A 86 -32.19 8.53 -5.04
C ALA A 86 -32.34 9.68 -6.06
N ARG A 87 -32.46 10.93 -5.58
CA ARG A 87 -32.61 12.13 -6.42
C ARG A 87 -31.28 12.85 -6.68
N LEU A 88 -30.18 12.44 -6.05
CA LEU A 88 -28.88 13.08 -6.22
C LEU A 88 -28.37 12.91 -7.65
N LYS A 89 -27.74 13.97 -8.15
CA LYS A 89 -27.08 14.01 -9.47
C LYS A 89 -25.68 14.60 -9.27
N PRO A 90 -24.60 13.83 -9.49
CA PRO A 90 -24.60 12.38 -9.77
C PRO A 90 -25.15 11.56 -8.58
N HIS A 91 -25.65 10.35 -8.87
CA HIS A 91 -26.03 9.39 -7.83
C HIS A 91 -24.75 8.87 -7.13
N PRO A 92 -24.77 8.60 -5.81
CA PRO A 92 -23.62 8.00 -5.14
C PRO A 92 -23.16 6.71 -5.81
N THR A 93 -21.84 6.57 -5.95
CA THR A 93 -21.22 5.37 -6.51
C THR A 93 -21.40 4.17 -5.59
N ASP A 94 -21.60 2.99 -6.17
CA ASP A 94 -21.52 1.71 -5.47
C ASP A 94 -20.05 1.38 -5.17
N LEU A 95 -19.67 1.46 -3.90
CA LEU A 95 -18.28 1.41 -3.44
C LEU A 95 -17.68 0.00 -3.48
N ARG A 96 -18.52 -1.02 -3.72
CA ARG A 96 -18.09 -2.42 -3.88
C ARG A 96 -17.46 -2.65 -5.25
N HIS A 97 -17.74 -1.80 -6.22
CA HIS A 97 -17.07 -1.87 -7.52
C HIS A 97 -15.64 -1.33 -7.42
N PRO A 98 -14.67 -1.94 -8.12
CA PRO A 98 -13.30 -1.47 -8.13
C PRO A 98 -13.20 0.00 -8.56
N THR A 99 -12.45 0.79 -7.78
CA THR A 99 -12.13 2.17 -8.14
C THR A 99 -10.83 2.26 -8.93
N ASP A 100 -10.78 3.21 -9.87
CA ASP A 100 -9.60 3.69 -10.60
C ASP A 100 -8.79 4.74 -9.80
N LYS A 101 -9.35 5.24 -8.69
CA LYS A 101 -8.74 6.28 -7.86
C LYS A 101 -7.57 5.71 -7.07
N SER A 102 -6.47 6.45 -7.06
CA SER A 102 -5.34 6.19 -6.15
C SER A 102 -5.74 6.46 -4.69
N ILE A 103 -4.98 5.89 -3.76
CA ILE A 103 -5.15 6.11 -2.31
C ILE A 103 -5.13 7.62 -1.97
N ARG A 104 -4.21 8.38 -2.56
CA ARG A 104 -4.15 9.84 -2.42
C ARG A 104 -5.46 10.50 -2.83
N GLN A 105 -6.02 10.11 -3.98
CA GLN A 105 -7.28 10.68 -4.47
C GLN A 105 -8.46 10.29 -3.58
N LEU A 106 -8.51 9.06 -3.07
CA LEU A 106 -9.53 8.66 -2.09
C LEU A 106 -9.43 9.51 -0.81
N TYR A 107 -8.23 9.74 -0.30
CA TYR A 107 -8.00 10.64 0.83
C TYR A 107 -8.50 12.06 0.54
N LEU A 108 -8.15 12.63 -0.62
CA LEU A 108 -8.59 13.97 -1.01
C LEU A 108 -10.12 14.07 -1.15
N ILE A 109 -10.76 13.07 -1.73
CA ILE A 109 -12.22 12.99 -1.86
C ILE A 109 -12.91 12.91 -0.49
N ILE A 110 -12.39 12.09 0.43
CA ILE A 110 -12.93 12.00 1.80
C ILE A 110 -12.73 13.33 2.52
N LYS A 111 -11.55 13.92 2.38
CA LYS A 111 -11.17 15.16 3.07
C LYS A 111 -11.99 16.35 2.60
N TYR A 112 -12.10 16.56 1.30
CA TYR A 112 -12.65 17.78 0.74
C TYR A 112 -14.04 17.62 0.10
N GLY A 113 -14.48 16.38 -0.14
CA GLY A 113 -15.66 16.11 -0.95
C GLY A 113 -15.36 16.13 -2.45
N ILE A 114 -16.43 16.18 -3.24
CA ILE A 114 -16.38 16.29 -4.71
C ILE A 114 -17.19 17.52 -5.13
N PRO A 115 -16.53 18.53 -5.72
CA PRO A 115 -17.23 19.75 -6.11
C PRO A 115 -18.39 19.56 -7.08
N GLY A 116 -19.45 20.34 -6.86
CA GLY A 116 -20.68 20.26 -7.64
C GLY A 116 -21.51 18.99 -7.39
N THR A 117 -21.23 18.24 -6.31
CA THR A 117 -22.00 17.06 -5.91
C THR A 117 -22.49 17.18 -4.47
N ALA A 118 -23.29 16.21 -4.01
CA ALA A 118 -23.68 16.13 -2.61
C ALA A 118 -22.63 15.45 -1.71
N MET A 119 -21.49 15.01 -2.27
CA MET A 119 -20.37 14.48 -1.50
C MET A 119 -19.57 15.65 -0.93
N VAL A 120 -19.93 16.08 0.27
CA VAL A 120 -19.29 17.19 1.00
C VAL A 120 -18.02 16.74 1.71
N SER A 121 -17.19 17.71 2.13
CA SER A 121 -16.04 17.49 3.02
C SER A 121 -16.43 16.73 4.29
N VAL A 122 -15.98 15.48 4.44
CA VAL A 122 -16.34 14.68 5.63
C VAL A 122 -15.66 15.26 6.88
N GLN A 123 -14.45 15.79 6.75
CA GLN A 123 -13.71 16.34 7.89
C GLN A 123 -14.40 17.59 8.44
N ASP A 124 -14.79 18.53 7.58
CA ASP A 124 -15.45 19.76 8.02
C ASP A 124 -16.83 19.50 8.60
N GLN A 125 -17.55 18.50 8.07
CA GLN A 125 -18.91 18.17 8.52
C GLN A 125 -18.94 17.35 9.81
N THR A 126 -17.91 16.54 10.07
CA THR A 126 -17.96 15.54 11.15
C THR A 126 -16.83 15.65 12.19
N GLY A 127 -15.81 16.48 11.93
CA GLY A 127 -14.60 16.52 12.75
C GLY A 127 -13.78 15.22 12.68
N LEU A 128 -13.90 14.46 11.58
CA LEU A 128 -13.03 13.33 11.29
C LEU A 128 -11.59 13.81 11.17
N ARG A 129 -10.65 13.11 11.83
CA ARG A 129 -9.22 13.49 11.81
C ARG A 129 -8.50 12.77 10.69
N ASP A 130 -7.38 13.33 10.22
CA ASP A 130 -6.56 12.71 9.17
C ASP A 130 -6.09 11.30 9.59
N GLU A 131 -5.77 11.09 10.86
CA GLU A 131 -5.38 9.78 11.43
C GLU A 131 -6.49 8.70 11.34
N ASP A 132 -7.75 9.11 11.24
CA ASP A 132 -8.89 8.19 11.13
C ASP A 132 -9.10 7.73 9.66
N VAL A 133 -8.65 8.52 8.68
CA VAL A 133 -8.86 8.28 7.24
C VAL A 133 -8.20 7.01 6.67
N PRO A 134 -6.96 6.59 7.03
CA PRO A 134 -6.38 5.36 6.46
C PRO A 134 -7.21 4.12 6.79
N HIS A 135 -7.89 4.10 7.95
CA HIS A 135 -8.80 3.01 8.34
C HIS A 135 -10.07 3.02 7.48
N LEU A 136 -10.64 4.20 7.20
CA LEU A 136 -11.74 4.31 6.23
C LEU A 136 -11.33 3.78 4.86
N ILE A 137 -10.16 4.18 4.34
CA ILE A 137 -9.65 3.70 3.06
C ILE A 137 -9.44 2.18 3.09
N SER A 138 -8.91 1.62 4.19
CA SER A 138 -8.78 0.18 4.37
C SER A 138 -10.13 -0.53 4.23
N TYR A 139 -11.18 0.01 4.85
CA TYR A 139 -12.53 -0.55 4.70
C TYR A 139 -13.06 -0.41 3.27
N LEU A 140 -12.90 0.74 2.61
CA LEU A 140 -13.30 0.95 1.22
C LEU A 140 -12.63 -0.05 0.26
N LEU A 141 -11.34 -0.29 0.44
CA LEU A 141 -10.59 -1.29 -0.34
C LEU A 141 -11.11 -2.71 -0.06
N SER A 142 -11.41 -3.02 1.20
CA SER A 142 -11.94 -4.33 1.57
C SER A 142 -13.29 -4.65 0.94
N LEU A 143 -14.15 -3.63 0.72
CA LEU A 143 -15.41 -3.78 -0.04
C LEU A 143 -15.18 -4.22 -1.49
N GLN A 144 -13.99 -3.98 -2.02
CA GLN A 144 -13.53 -4.34 -3.36
C GLN A 144 -12.63 -5.59 -3.36
N GLY A 145 -12.50 -6.28 -2.22
CA GLY A 145 -11.61 -7.44 -2.04
C GLY A 145 -10.13 -7.09 -2.02
N LYS A 146 -9.76 -5.82 -1.82
CA LYS A 146 -8.38 -5.36 -1.73
C LYS A 146 -8.00 -5.15 -0.26
N HIS A 147 -6.82 -5.64 0.12
CA HIS A 147 -6.25 -5.46 1.44
C HIS A 147 -4.83 -4.93 1.30
N LEU A 148 -4.55 -3.79 1.93
CA LEU A 148 -3.23 -3.17 1.99
C LEU A 148 -2.85 -2.97 3.46
N VAL A 149 -1.55 -2.90 3.72
CA VAL A 149 -1.03 -2.53 5.03
C VAL A 149 -1.32 -1.05 5.27
N VAL A 150 -1.65 -0.68 6.51
CA VAL A 150 -1.97 0.71 6.87
C VAL A 150 -0.79 1.64 6.58
N ASP A 151 0.45 1.18 6.75
CA ASP A 151 1.65 1.95 6.44
C ASP A 151 1.76 2.29 4.95
N ASP A 152 1.44 1.34 4.05
CA ASP A 152 1.40 1.60 2.60
C ASP A 152 0.31 2.62 2.24
N ILE A 153 -0.83 2.55 2.93
CA ILE A 153 -1.92 3.51 2.75
C ILE A 153 -1.45 4.89 3.20
N LEU A 154 -0.83 5.01 4.37
CA LEU A 154 -0.29 6.27 4.90
C LEU A 154 0.77 6.86 3.98
N GLU A 155 1.72 6.06 3.50
CA GLU A 155 2.74 6.52 2.56
C GLU A 155 2.09 7.08 1.28
N GLN A 156 1.12 6.37 0.71
CA GLN A 156 0.42 6.82 -0.49
C GLN A 156 -0.51 8.01 -0.23
N MET A 157 -1.05 8.18 0.97
CA MET A 157 -1.86 9.34 1.35
C MET A 157 -1.04 10.63 1.36
N TYR A 158 0.21 10.55 1.81
CA TYR A 158 1.11 11.71 1.97
C TYR A 158 2.20 11.80 0.91
N ARG A 159 2.12 10.99 -0.15
CA ARG A 159 3.01 11.12 -1.32
C ARG A 159 2.91 12.53 -1.91
N ARG A 160 3.97 12.95 -2.62
CA ARG A 160 3.97 14.22 -3.35
C ARG A 160 2.80 14.28 -4.33
N ASP A 161 2.14 15.44 -4.36
CA ASP A 161 1.03 15.69 -5.27
C ASP A 161 1.48 15.64 -6.74
N THR A 162 0.73 14.86 -7.53
CA THR A 162 0.75 14.89 -8.99
C THR A 162 0.00 16.12 -9.50
N GLU A 163 0.04 16.34 -10.81
CA GLU A 163 -0.79 17.36 -11.45
C GLU A 163 -2.29 17.12 -11.20
N THR A 164 -2.73 15.86 -11.27
CA THR A 164 -4.12 15.50 -10.97
C THR A 164 -4.49 15.78 -9.52
N ASP A 165 -3.60 15.50 -8.56
CA ASP A 165 -3.88 15.78 -7.14
C ASP A 165 -4.00 17.29 -6.89
N ARG A 166 -3.12 18.09 -7.51
CA ARG A 166 -3.20 19.56 -7.43
C ARG A 166 -4.49 20.10 -8.04
N ALA A 167 -4.94 19.54 -9.16
CA ALA A 167 -6.19 19.93 -9.79
C ALA A 167 -7.40 19.64 -8.89
N ILE A 168 -7.43 18.47 -8.22
CA ILE A 168 -8.47 18.13 -7.25
C ILE A 168 -8.49 19.14 -6.10
N VAL A 169 -7.34 19.40 -5.49
CA VAL A 169 -7.23 20.36 -4.37
C VAL A 169 -7.70 21.76 -4.79
N ALA A 170 -7.22 22.26 -5.94
CA ALA A 170 -7.58 23.59 -6.42
C ALA A 170 -9.10 23.73 -6.68
N MET A 171 -9.74 22.70 -7.24
CA MET A 171 -11.19 22.71 -7.45
C MET A 171 -11.96 22.73 -6.13
N CYS A 172 -11.53 21.91 -5.16
CA CYS A 172 -12.16 21.89 -3.84
C CYS A 172 -11.99 23.21 -3.09
N GLU A 173 -10.82 23.84 -3.18
CA GLU A 173 -10.55 25.15 -2.57
C GLU A 173 -11.38 26.26 -3.22
N ALA A 174 -11.53 26.26 -4.55
CA ALA A 174 -12.33 27.26 -5.26
C ALA A 174 -13.81 27.20 -4.90
N GLU A 175 -14.38 25.99 -4.79
CA GLU A 175 -15.76 25.83 -4.33
C GLU A 175 -15.93 26.28 -2.87
N ALA A 176 -14.96 26.01 -1.99
CA ALA A 176 -14.99 26.49 -0.61
C ALA A 176 -14.97 28.03 -0.51
N ILE A 177 -14.34 28.71 -1.47
CA ILE A 177 -14.27 30.18 -1.56
C ILE A 177 -15.51 30.76 -2.28
N GLY A 178 -16.32 29.92 -2.94
CA GLY A 178 -17.45 30.35 -3.77
C GLY A 178 -17.01 31.02 -5.08
N ASP A 179 -15.78 30.73 -5.53
CA ASP A 179 -15.23 31.27 -6.78
C ASP A 179 -15.67 30.41 -7.96
N SER A 180 -16.69 30.87 -8.70
CA SER A 180 -17.26 30.17 -9.85
C SER A 180 -16.45 30.29 -11.14
N ASP A 181 -15.34 31.05 -11.14
CA ASP A 181 -14.66 31.46 -12.38
C ASP A 181 -13.49 30.53 -12.77
N LEU A 182 -13.23 29.43 -12.05
CA LEU A 182 -12.24 28.44 -12.46
C LEU A 182 -12.74 27.53 -13.58
N PRO A 183 -11.86 27.15 -14.54
CA PRO A 183 -12.25 26.32 -15.68
C PRO A 183 -12.75 24.95 -15.20
N SER A 184 -13.96 24.59 -15.63
CA SER A 184 -14.53 23.26 -15.42
C SER A 184 -13.71 22.23 -16.21
N ILE A 185 -12.81 21.54 -15.51
CA ILE A 185 -12.16 20.36 -16.08
C ILE A 185 -13.23 19.28 -16.18
N SER A 186 -13.64 18.95 -17.40
CA SER A 186 -14.58 17.87 -17.63
C SER A 186 -13.96 16.55 -17.15
N TRP A 187 -14.45 16.04 -16.04
CA TRP A 187 -14.14 14.69 -15.58
C TRP A 187 -14.63 13.70 -16.63
N THR A 188 -13.73 13.18 -17.46
CA THR A 188 -13.97 11.95 -18.21
C THR A 188 -13.66 10.78 -17.28
N PRO A 189 -14.62 9.90 -16.97
CA PRO A 189 -14.32 8.66 -16.26
C PRO A 189 -13.35 7.85 -17.12
N GLY A 190 -12.19 7.48 -16.56
CA GLY A 190 -11.31 6.45 -17.09
C GLY A 190 -11.75 5.08 -16.59
#